data_AF-A0A1Y6CL27-F1
#
_entry.id   AF-A0A1Y6CL27-F1
#
_cell.length_a   1.000
_cell.length_b   1.000
_cell.length_c   1.000
_cell.angle_alpha   90.00
_cell.angle_beta   90.00
_cell.angle_gamma   90.00
#
_symmetry.space_group_name_H-M   'P 1'
#
loop_
_entity.id
_entity.type
_entity.pdbx_description
1 polymer ?
#
loop_
_entity_poly.entity_id
_entity_poly.type
_entity_poly.pdbx_seq_one_letter_code
_entity_poly.pdbx_strand_id
1 'polypeptide(L)'
;MTIKQWVNLEKDDEYAKDSDIGSKDRCGKLTIKVKFDNDKAPVDFKSKITPIGSKNVTYTAKEEGRNPKFKLEHNCSGFCSEKEYVFDESIQLPAAGGNKYKIEAKDSDGKTVNSVEVETWRKLYYQVMCMDDGTNKVPASALGKMEAHAKAYFIALQKVGSTKKVPYRKTIGMHGSGNIGSFGSDVKKAFSLSAAHKKVGIAAVFSEYIATMGSLEFRKSYAAGGADPKVVISATDVTLIFDQFLWFGLDDADDKAKKWFNNCMIGLQDPKTKSTQSHTVADADVSITGTKLRTFGGFHQIKIKRNAKMDKLLNAKKGQLMFYAKVNIASGWTNGFSWNPGGVDLITCARRVVWDNMPANTSEYTWNHEVGHRFGMVAYGNKTSISGAKKLPDGPPTLYGENRGVNDKNHAGPHCEKGASYNAGTKIWSGAPGCVMFGANGIGAKHAPNDYCSACQPIVKKLDLS
;
A
#
# COMPACT_ATOMS: atom_id res chain seq x y z
N MET A 1 24.21 20.82 -20.54
CA MET A 1 23.09 20.95 -19.58
C MET A 1 22.04 19.92 -19.97
N THR A 2 21.58 19.09 -19.02
CA THR A 2 20.49 18.13 -19.24
C THR A 2 19.19 18.76 -18.76
N ILE A 3 18.18 18.76 -19.61
CA ILE A 3 16.83 19.24 -19.27
C ILE A 3 15.92 18.05 -18.95
N LYS A 4 14.98 18.24 -18.02
CA LYS A 4 13.98 17.22 -17.68
C LYS A 4 12.74 17.38 -18.55
N GLN A 5 12.22 16.26 -19.03
CA GLN A 5 10.92 16.19 -19.70
C GLN A 5 9.97 15.31 -18.89
N TRP A 6 8.85 15.87 -18.46
CA TRP A 6 7.82 15.23 -17.66
C TRP A 6 6.81 14.51 -18.55
N VAL A 7 7.09 13.25 -18.87
CA VAL A 7 6.42 12.51 -19.95
C VAL A 7 4.99 12.06 -19.62
N ASN A 8 4.63 12.01 -18.33
CA ASN A 8 3.28 11.65 -17.88
C ASN A 8 2.36 12.86 -17.64
N LEU A 9 2.89 14.08 -17.68
CA LEU A 9 2.07 15.29 -17.50
C LEU A 9 1.59 15.80 -18.85
N GLU A 10 0.34 16.25 -18.90
CA GLU A 10 -0.16 17.05 -20.02
C GLU A 10 0.40 18.49 -19.97
N LYS A 11 0.34 19.22 -21.09
CA LYS A 11 0.72 20.64 -21.09
C LYS A 11 -0.35 21.44 -20.36
N ASP A 12 -0.06 21.85 -19.13
CA ASP A 12 -0.95 22.65 -18.29
C ASP A 12 -0.14 23.72 -17.54
N ASP A 13 -0.67 24.94 -17.47
CA ASP A 13 -0.02 26.08 -16.80
C ASP A 13 0.08 25.87 -15.28
N GLU A 14 -0.75 25.02 -14.69
CA GLU A 14 -0.68 24.67 -13.28
C GLU A 14 0.64 23.94 -12.94
N TYR A 15 1.08 23.01 -13.79
CA TYR A 15 2.35 22.33 -13.60
C TYR A 15 3.55 23.27 -13.81
N ALA A 16 3.42 24.24 -14.72
CA ALA A 16 4.49 25.21 -14.99
C ALA A 16 4.85 26.08 -13.77
N LYS A 17 3.94 26.20 -12.79
CA LYS A 17 4.17 26.90 -11.52
C LYS A 17 5.19 26.19 -10.62
N ASP A 18 5.41 24.90 -10.83
CA ASP A 18 6.41 24.16 -10.08
C ASP A 18 7.82 24.56 -10.51
N SER A 19 8.69 24.86 -9.54
CA SER A 19 10.04 25.36 -9.80
C SER A 19 10.94 24.39 -10.58
N ASP A 20 10.69 23.08 -10.50
CA ASP A 20 11.43 22.06 -11.24
C ASP A 20 10.88 21.77 -12.64
N ILE A 21 9.72 22.35 -12.98
CA ILE A 21 9.11 22.29 -14.31
C ILE A 21 9.38 23.62 -15.04
N GLY A 22 9.01 24.75 -14.45
CA GLY A 22 9.26 26.12 -14.92
C GLY A 22 8.56 26.52 -16.24
N SER A 23 8.11 25.57 -17.05
CA SER A 23 7.33 25.81 -18.27
C SER A 23 6.53 24.58 -18.65
N LYS A 24 5.29 24.78 -19.13
CA LYS A 24 4.43 23.69 -19.64
C LYS A 24 5.04 22.95 -20.83
N ASP A 25 6.01 23.53 -21.54
CA ASP A 25 6.75 22.85 -22.61
C ASP A 25 7.65 21.72 -22.09
N ARG A 26 7.89 21.66 -20.78
CA ARG A 26 8.54 20.53 -20.11
C ARG A 26 7.59 19.38 -19.81
N CYS A 27 6.31 19.49 -20.16
CA CYS A 27 5.29 18.46 -19.94
C CYS A 27 4.88 17.80 -21.26
N GLY A 28 4.74 16.47 -21.25
CA GLY A 28 4.19 15.71 -22.36
C GLY A 28 5.10 15.66 -23.57
N LYS A 29 4.52 15.90 -24.75
CA LYS A 29 5.25 15.87 -26.02
C LYS A 29 6.20 17.07 -26.16
N LEU A 30 7.39 16.81 -26.68
CA LEU A 30 8.39 17.80 -26.98
C LEU A 30 8.03 18.59 -28.23
N THR A 31 8.26 19.89 -28.17
CA THR A 31 8.25 20.75 -29.35
C THR A 31 9.70 21.04 -29.74
N ILE A 32 10.04 20.83 -31.01
CA ILE A 32 11.37 21.16 -31.53
C ILE A 32 11.32 22.54 -32.18
N LYS A 33 12.29 23.38 -31.83
CA LYS A 33 12.56 24.64 -32.52
C LYS A 33 13.95 24.58 -33.13
N VAL A 34 14.05 24.93 -34.41
CA VAL A 34 15.31 25.06 -35.15
C VAL A 34 15.49 26.53 -35.54
N LYS A 35 16.74 26.99 -35.51
CA LYS A 35 17.13 28.35 -35.87
C LYS A 35 18.29 28.28 -36.86
N PHE A 36 18.20 29.08 -37.91
CA PHE A 36 19.21 29.17 -38.97
C PHE A 36 20.04 30.44 -38.83
N ASP A 37 21.33 30.35 -39.16
CA ASP A 37 22.29 31.45 -38.99
C ASP A 37 22.14 32.55 -40.07
N ASN A 38 21.57 32.23 -41.24
CA ASN A 38 21.49 33.13 -42.40
C ASN A 38 20.05 33.50 -42.79
N ASP A 39 19.85 34.68 -43.39
CA ASP A 39 18.54 35.19 -43.86
C ASP A 39 18.05 34.54 -45.18
N LYS A 40 18.69 33.45 -45.62
CA LYS A 40 18.27 32.65 -46.78
C LYS A 40 17.77 31.30 -46.30
N ALA A 41 16.46 31.17 -46.20
CA ALA A 41 15.77 29.88 -46.24
C ALA A 41 15.53 29.56 -47.73
N PRO A 42 15.82 28.34 -48.23
CA PRO A 42 15.36 27.09 -47.64
C PRO A 42 16.43 26.00 -47.58
N VAL A 43 16.39 25.18 -46.53
CA VAL A 43 17.23 23.99 -46.46
C VAL A 43 16.35 22.87 -45.96
N ASP A 44 16.08 21.87 -46.81
CA ASP A 44 15.45 20.64 -46.35
C ASP A 44 16.29 20.10 -45.19
N PHE A 45 15.66 19.90 -44.03
CA PHE A 45 16.34 19.30 -42.89
C PHE A 45 15.59 18.09 -42.39
N LYS A 46 16.36 17.13 -41.89
CA LYS A 46 15.86 15.94 -41.21
C LYS A 46 16.26 16.03 -39.76
N SER A 47 15.28 15.90 -38.87
CA SER A 47 15.54 15.73 -37.46
C SER A 47 15.29 14.30 -37.04
N LYS A 48 16.18 13.80 -36.18
CA LYS A 48 16.11 12.47 -35.59
C LYS A 48 16.31 12.56 -34.10
N ILE A 49 15.47 11.86 -33.35
CA ILE A 49 15.74 11.63 -31.92
C ILE A 49 16.63 10.40 -31.77
N THR A 50 17.74 10.61 -31.07
CA THR A 50 18.74 9.58 -30.83
C THR A 50 18.89 9.34 -29.33
N PRO A 51 18.69 8.10 -28.86
CA PRO A 51 19.05 7.69 -27.49
C PRO A 51 20.51 8.00 -27.18
N ILE A 52 20.79 8.48 -25.97
CA ILE A 52 22.16 8.72 -25.51
C ILE A 52 22.60 7.57 -24.60
N GLY A 53 23.68 6.91 -25.00
CA GLY A 53 24.29 5.82 -24.24
C GLY A 53 23.49 4.51 -24.27
N SER A 54 24.01 3.49 -23.59
CA SER A 54 23.47 2.13 -23.57
C SER A 54 22.55 1.84 -22.37
N LYS A 55 22.33 2.81 -21.49
CA LYS A 55 21.59 2.63 -20.22
C LYS A 55 20.09 2.89 -20.32
N ASN A 56 19.60 3.32 -21.48
CA ASN A 56 18.18 3.55 -21.68
C ASN A 56 17.40 2.24 -21.56
N VAL A 57 16.32 2.27 -20.81
CA VAL A 57 15.38 1.16 -20.70
C VAL A 57 14.56 1.10 -22.00
N THR A 58 14.58 -0.06 -22.65
CA THR A 58 13.88 -0.28 -23.92
C THR A 58 12.59 -1.07 -23.72
N TYR A 59 11.60 -0.78 -24.55
CA TYR A 59 10.37 -1.54 -24.62
C TYR A 59 10.50 -2.65 -25.67
N THR A 60 9.82 -3.76 -25.47
CA THR A 60 9.68 -4.78 -26.51
C THR A 60 8.67 -4.32 -27.55
N ALA A 61 8.73 -4.85 -28.78
CA ALA A 61 7.73 -4.57 -29.81
C ALA A 61 6.29 -4.91 -29.34
N LYS A 62 6.13 -5.90 -28.45
CA LYS A 62 4.84 -6.23 -27.84
C LYS A 62 4.39 -5.14 -26.86
N GLU A 63 5.28 -4.65 -26.01
CA GLU A 63 5.00 -3.53 -25.10
C GLU A 63 4.60 -2.28 -25.91
N GLU A 64 5.41 -1.92 -26.90
CA GLU A 64 5.16 -0.80 -27.82
C GLU A 64 3.81 -0.91 -28.53
N GLY A 65 3.45 -2.11 -29.00
CA GLY A 65 2.15 -2.36 -29.61
C GLY A 65 0.96 -2.15 -28.66
N ARG A 66 1.17 -2.30 -27.34
CA ARG A 66 0.10 -2.15 -26.33
C ARG A 66 -0.13 -0.70 -25.92
N ASN A 67 0.94 0.07 -25.72
CA ASN A 67 0.83 1.46 -25.29
C ASN A 67 1.63 2.38 -26.24
N PRO A 68 0.98 3.34 -26.94
CA PRO A 68 1.69 4.30 -27.77
C PRO A 68 2.72 5.13 -26.99
N LYS A 69 2.54 5.33 -25.68
CA LYS A 69 3.51 6.01 -24.81
C LYS A 69 4.80 5.21 -24.59
N PHE A 70 4.89 3.96 -25.04
CA PHE A 70 6.12 3.17 -25.00
C PHE A 70 6.94 3.29 -26.28
N LYS A 71 6.37 3.84 -27.35
CA LYS A 71 7.05 4.04 -28.62
C LYS A 71 7.87 5.31 -28.60
N LEU A 72 9.07 5.24 -29.18
CA LEU A 72 9.84 6.42 -29.54
C LEU A 72 9.41 6.86 -30.94
N GLU A 73 8.97 8.10 -31.07
CA GLU A 73 8.79 8.73 -32.38
C GLU A 73 10.17 9.24 -32.86
N HIS A 74 10.61 8.77 -34.04
CA HIS A 74 12.02 8.83 -34.42
C HIS A 74 12.40 9.96 -35.38
N ASN A 75 11.52 10.33 -36.30
CA ASN A 75 11.89 11.19 -37.43
C ASN A 75 10.84 12.29 -37.63
N CYS A 76 11.29 13.52 -37.76
CA CYS A 76 10.49 14.62 -38.28
C CYS A 76 11.27 15.30 -39.41
N SER A 77 10.64 15.44 -40.57
CA SER A 77 11.14 16.22 -41.69
C SER A 77 10.31 17.49 -41.81
N GLY A 78 10.96 18.62 -42.05
CA GLY A 78 10.29 19.90 -42.22
C GLY A 78 10.90 20.67 -43.38
N PHE A 79 10.07 21.49 -44.00
CA PHE A 79 10.51 22.56 -44.89
C PHE A 79 10.39 23.87 -44.13
N CYS A 80 11.43 24.69 -44.17
CA CYS A 80 11.40 26.00 -43.53
C CYS A 80 11.77 27.08 -44.54
N SER A 81 10.91 28.09 -44.65
CA SER A 81 11.13 29.33 -45.39
C SER A 81 11.47 30.52 -44.47
N GLU A 82 11.55 30.30 -43.16
CA GLU A 82 11.78 31.33 -42.15
C GLU A 82 13.12 31.14 -41.41
N LYS A 83 13.54 32.14 -40.64
CA LYS A 83 14.81 32.09 -39.86
C LYS A 83 14.72 31.16 -38.65
N GLU A 84 13.51 31.01 -38.12
CA GLU A 84 13.20 30.13 -37.00
C GLU A 84 11.98 29.30 -37.37
N TYR A 85 12.02 28.01 -37.08
CA TYR A 85 10.90 27.11 -37.34
C TYR A 85 10.63 26.23 -36.14
N VAL A 86 9.35 26.13 -35.82
CA VAL A 86 8.84 25.21 -34.82
C VAL A 86 8.15 24.09 -35.58
N PHE A 87 8.52 22.85 -35.30
CA PHE A 87 7.86 21.72 -35.95
C PHE A 87 6.38 21.68 -35.59
N ASP A 88 5.52 21.55 -36.60
CA ASP A 88 4.09 21.31 -36.43
C ASP A 88 3.82 20.02 -35.65
N GLU A 89 4.65 18.99 -35.89
CA GLU A 89 4.59 17.72 -35.19
C GLU A 89 5.38 17.77 -33.88
N SER A 90 4.65 17.65 -32.77
CA SER A 90 5.25 17.42 -31.45
C SER A 90 5.66 15.96 -31.28
N ILE A 91 6.80 15.72 -30.64
CA ILE A 91 7.38 14.38 -30.51
C ILE A 91 7.12 13.78 -29.13
N GLN A 92 6.61 12.55 -29.12
CA GLN A 92 6.48 11.74 -27.91
C GLN A 92 7.80 11.03 -27.59
N LEU A 93 8.37 11.33 -26.41
CA LEU A 93 9.37 10.46 -25.79
C LEU A 93 8.68 9.31 -25.05
N PRO A 94 9.29 8.11 -24.99
CA PRO A 94 8.74 7.00 -24.23
C PRO A 94 8.55 7.34 -22.74
N ALA A 95 7.55 6.72 -22.11
CA ALA A 95 7.22 6.91 -20.70
C ALA A 95 8.36 6.53 -19.74
N ALA A 96 9.32 5.72 -20.21
CA ALA A 96 10.38 5.19 -19.38
C ALA A 96 11.21 6.31 -18.75
N GLY A 97 11.27 6.36 -17.42
CA GLY A 97 12.03 7.37 -16.69
C GLY A 97 13.54 7.10 -16.68
N GLY A 98 14.32 8.17 -16.79
CA GLY A 98 15.79 8.15 -16.80
C GLY A 98 16.41 7.85 -18.16
N ASN A 99 15.59 7.72 -19.19
CA ASN A 99 16.09 7.60 -20.55
C ASN A 99 16.56 8.97 -21.03
N LYS A 100 17.71 8.98 -21.69
CA LYS A 100 18.36 10.19 -22.21
C LYS A 100 18.30 10.23 -23.72
N TYR A 101 18.02 11.39 -24.27
CA TYR A 101 17.85 11.61 -25.70
C TYR A 101 18.52 12.92 -26.14
N LYS A 102 18.99 12.94 -27.38
CA LYS A 102 19.35 14.16 -28.12
C LYS A 102 18.53 14.23 -29.39
N ILE A 103 18.15 15.44 -29.79
CA ILE A 103 17.63 15.70 -31.13
C ILE A 103 18.83 16.08 -32.00
N GLU A 104 19.00 15.35 -33.09
CA GLU A 104 20.00 15.62 -34.11
C GLU A 104 19.27 16.16 -35.34
N ALA A 105 19.62 17.36 -35.79
CA ALA A 105 19.10 17.94 -37.03
C ALA A 105 20.21 18.03 -38.06
N LYS A 106 19.96 17.54 -39.27
CA LYS A 106 20.89 17.54 -40.39
C LYS A 106 20.27 18.31 -41.56
N ASP A 107 21.00 19.28 -42.09
CA ASP A 107 20.59 20.06 -43.26
C ASP A 107 20.99 19.39 -44.60
N SER A 108 20.63 19.99 -45.72
CA SER A 108 20.90 19.44 -47.07
C SER A 108 22.39 19.41 -47.41
N ASP A 109 23.18 20.31 -46.83
CA ASP A 109 24.64 20.36 -47.00
C ASP A 109 25.36 19.35 -46.10
N GLY A 110 24.60 18.67 -45.25
CA GLY A 110 25.07 17.62 -44.37
C GLY A 110 25.64 18.11 -43.05
N LYS A 111 25.50 19.40 -42.73
CA LYS A 111 25.84 19.95 -41.41
C LYS A 111 24.84 19.43 -40.39
N THR A 112 25.36 18.96 -39.26
CA THR A 112 24.57 18.39 -38.17
C THR A 112 24.68 19.25 -36.93
N VAL A 113 23.55 19.57 -36.33
CA VAL A 113 23.46 20.22 -35.02
C VAL A 113 22.74 19.32 -34.02
N ASN A 114 23.10 19.44 -32.75
CA ASN A 114 22.50 18.65 -31.67
C ASN A 114 21.80 19.57 -30.68
N SER A 115 20.65 19.13 -30.17
CA SER A 115 19.99 19.80 -29.05
C SER A 115 20.75 19.58 -27.74
N VAL A 116 20.28 20.25 -26.69
CA VAL A 116 20.56 19.85 -25.31
C VAL A 116 20.09 18.42 -25.05
N GLU A 117 20.73 17.76 -24.08
CA GLU A 117 20.30 16.44 -23.61
C GLU A 117 18.95 16.56 -22.89
N VAL A 118 18.03 15.64 -23.21
CA VAL A 118 16.73 15.53 -22.56
C VAL A 118 16.67 14.22 -21.77
N GLU A 119 16.38 14.31 -20.47
CA GLU A 119 16.14 13.15 -19.61
C GLU A 119 14.65 13.05 -19.28
N THR A 120 14.07 11.88 -19.48
CA THR A 120 12.66 11.63 -19.17
C THR A 120 12.43 11.45 -17.67
N TRP A 121 11.43 12.12 -17.15
CA TRP A 121 10.99 12.05 -15.76
C TRP A 121 9.48 11.91 -15.70
N ARG A 122 8.97 11.41 -14.58
CA ARG A 122 7.54 11.36 -14.29
C ARG A 122 7.27 12.05 -12.97
N LYS A 123 6.10 12.68 -12.85
CA LYS A 123 5.72 13.41 -11.64
C LYS A 123 4.34 12.99 -11.17
N LEU A 124 4.20 12.76 -9.89
CA LEU A 124 2.92 12.53 -9.22
C LEU A 124 2.79 13.50 -8.07
N TYR A 125 1.56 13.91 -7.81
CA TYR A 125 1.23 14.82 -6.73
C TYR A 125 0.56 14.04 -5.61
N TYR A 126 0.77 14.46 -4.37
CA TYR A 126 0.08 13.84 -3.26
C TYR A 126 -0.39 14.85 -2.21
N GLN A 127 -1.56 14.57 -1.65
CA GLN A 127 -2.11 15.31 -0.52
C GLN A 127 -2.01 14.46 0.74
N VAL A 128 -1.32 14.98 1.74
CA VAL A 128 -1.20 14.32 3.04
C VAL A 128 -2.51 14.50 3.80
N MET A 129 -3.02 13.42 4.39
CA MET A 129 -4.15 13.48 5.31
C MET A 129 -3.86 12.69 6.59
N CYS A 130 -4.48 13.09 7.68
CA CYS A 130 -4.45 12.35 8.93
C CYS A 130 -5.84 12.30 9.57
N MET A 131 -6.10 11.23 10.32
CA MET A 131 -7.27 11.14 11.16
C MET A 131 -7.19 12.19 12.28
N ASP A 132 -8.29 12.92 12.49
CA ASP A 132 -8.36 13.99 13.50
C ASP A 132 -8.52 13.44 14.92
N ASP A 133 -7.45 12.90 15.48
CA ASP A 133 -7.39 12.44 16.87
C ASP A 133 -7.16 13.59 17.88
N GLY A 134 -7.33 14.84 17.45
CA GLY A 134 -7.02 16.04 18.23
C GLY A 134 -5.52 16.37 18.33
N THR A 135 -4.62 15.47 17.91
CA THR A 135 -3.16 15.72 17.97
C THR A 135 -2.61 16.26 16.65
N ASN A 136 -3.28 16.00 15.52
CA ASN A 136 -2.87 16.39 14.16
C ASN A 136 -1.44 15.97 13.77
N LYS A 137 -0.83 15.01 14.47
CA LYS A 137 0.57 14.65 14.25
C LYS A 137 0.69 13.69 13.07
N VAL A 138 1.26 14.19 11.99
CA VAL A 138 1.88 13.36 10.94
C VAL A 138 3.31 13.03 11.39
N PRO A 139 3.76 11.77 11.36
CA PRO A 139 5.16 11.43 11.59
C PRO A 139 6.06 12.19 10.60
N ALA A 140 6.91 13.10 11.10
CA ALA A 140 7.62 14.09 10.29
C ALA A 140 8.58 13.50 9.23
N SER A 141 9.02 12.25 9.39
CA SER A 141 10.09 11.63 8.58
C SER A 141 9.63 10.62 7.54
N ALA A 142 8.36 10.16 7.57
CA ALA A 142 7.97 8.97 6.81
C ALA A 142 7.87 9.22 5.30
N LEU A 143 7.39 10.39 4.89
CA LEU A 143 7.10 10.68 3.47
C LEU A 143 8.33 11.11 2.67
N GLY A 144 9.29 11.82 3.29
CA GLY A 144 10.50 12.25 2.58
C GLY A 144 11.36 11.07 2.08
N LYS A 145 11.33 9.94 2.80
CA LYS A 145 12.00 8.71 2.35
C LYS A 145 11.27 8.02 1.19
N MET A 146 9.93 8.05 1.20
CA MET A 146 9.11 7.61 0.06
C MET A 146 9.41 8.44 -1.19
N GLU A 147 9.51 9.76 -1.06
CA GLU A 147 9.91 10.67 -2.15
C GLU A 147 11.31 10.33 -2.68
N ALA A 148 12.28 10.14 -1.80
CA ALA A 148 13.65 9.79 -2.18
C ALA A 148 13.73 8.43 -2.89
N HIS A 149 12.99 7.43 -2.40
CA HIS A 149 12.89 6.11 -3.03
C HIS A 149 12.27 6.22 -4.44
N ALA A 150 11.15 6.92 -4.61
CA ALA A 150 10.55 7.13 -5.93
C ALA A 150 11.48 7.88 -6.89
N LYS A 151 12.25 8.85 -6.38
CA LYS A 151 13.23 9.63 -7.16
C LYS A 151 14.34 8.77 -7.74
N ALA A 152 14.76 7.70 -7.06
CA ALA A 152 15.74 6.73 -7.59
C ALA A 152 15.26 6.03 -8.88
N TYR A 153 13.94 6.09 -9.12
CA TYR A 153 13.29 5.57 -10.32
C TYR A 153 12.78 6.67 -11.24
N PHE A 154 13.29 7.91 -11.14
CA PHE A 154 12.87 9.02 -12.00
C PHE A 154 11.37 9.34 -11.89
N ILE A 155 10.83 9.19 -10.67
CA ILE A 155 9.49 9.61 -10.29
C ILE A 155 9.64 10.69 -9.21
N ALA A 156 9.24 11.91 -9.52
CA ALA A 156 9.13 12.97 -8.53
C ALA A 156 7.77 12.88 -7.84
N LEU A 157 7.77 12.70 -6.52
CA LEU A 157 6.57 12.84 -5.70
C LEU A 157 6.57 14.23 -5.08
N GLN A 158 5.49 14.98 -5.27
CA GLN A 158 5.37 16.33 -4.73
C GLN A 158 4.16 16.45 -3.80
N LYS A 159 4.41 16.82 -2.55
CA LYS A 159 3.35 17.22 -1.62
C LYS A 159 2.68 18.50 -2.10
N VAL A 160 1.35 18.51 -2.13
CA VAL A 160 0.56 19.72 -2.43
C VAL A 160 -0.23 20.16 -1.21
N GLY A 161 -0.03 21.43 -0.84
CA GLY A 161 -0.76 22.08 0.25
C GLY A 161 -0.42 21.54 1.65
N SER A 162 -1.23 21.95 2.62
CA SER A 162 -1.13 21.49 4.00
C SER A 162 -1.77 20.10 4.19
N THR A 163 -1.43 19.45 5.30
CA THR A 163 -2.11 18.23 5.72
C THR A 163 -3.61 18.49 5.89
N LYS A 164 -4.44 17.62 5.32
CA LYS A 164 -5.90 17.62 5.50
C LYS A 164 -6.32 16.68 6.63
N LYS A 165 -7.49 16.95 7.19
CA LYS A 165 -8.09 16.10 8.22
C LYS A 165 -9.14 15.19 7.59
N VAL A 166 -9.21 13.97 8.10
CA VAL A 166 -10.33 13.06 7.87
C VAL A 166 -10.94 12.68 9.23
N PRO A 167 -12.26 12.40 9.30
CA PRO A 167 -12.92 12.03 10.55
C PRO A 167 -12.22 10.85 11.22
N TYR A 168 -12.02 10.99 12.53
CA TYR A 168 -11.30 10.02 13.33
C TYR A 168 -12.01 8.68 13.40
N ARG A 169 -11.24 7.61 13.19
CA ARG A 169 -11.65 6.22 13.40
C ARG A 169 -10.46 5.51 14.03
N LYS A 170 -10.65 4.94 15.21
CA LYS A 170 -9.54 4.27 15.90
C LYS A 170 -9.04 3.07 15.07
N THR A 171 -9.96 2.30 14.48
CA THR A 171 -9.62 1.17 13.59
C THR A 171 -10.33 1.24 12.25
N ILE A 172 -9.59 0.97 11.17
CA ILE A 172 -10.14 0.64 9.85
C ILE A 172 -10.27 -0.89 9.76
N GLY A 173 -11.49 -1.37 9.59
CA GLY A 173 -11.76 -2.81 9.44
C GLY A 173 -11.57 -3.28 8.00
N MET A 174 -10.67 -4.25 7.77
CA MET A 174 -10.52 -4.91 6.47
C MET A 174 -11.33 -6.21 6.38
N HIS A 175 -12.08 -6.36 5.29
CA HIS A 175 -12.91 -7.52 4.92
C HIS A 175 -14.09 -7.83 5.87
N GLY A 176 -15.31 -7.71 5.36
CA GLY A 176 -16.54 -8.29 5.95
C GLY A 176 -17.08 -7.65 7.24
N SER A 177 -16.29 -6.84 7.96
CA SER A 177 -16.67 -6.28 9.26
C SER A 177 -16.63 -4.74 9.34
N GLY A 178 -16.17 -4.03 8.30
CA GLY A 178 -15.48 -2.75 8.52
C GLY A 178 -15.94 -1.53 7.73
N ASN A 179 -15.81 -0.39 8.40
CA ASN A 179 -16.06 1.00 7.99
C ASN A 179 -15.25 1.54 6.78
N ILE A 180 -14.53 0.69 6.01
CA ILE A 180 -13.63 1.11 4.93
C ILE A 180 -14.34 1.93 3.84
N GLY A 181 -15.59 1.61 3.51
CA GLY A 181 -16.39 2.38 2.55
C GLY A 181 -16.64 3.83 3.01
N SER A 182 -16.99 4.00 4.29
CA SER A 182 -17.17 5.33 4.88
C SER A 182 -15.86 6.11 4.98
N PHE A 183 -14.75 5.42 5.29
CA PHE A 183 -13.42 6.02 5.31
C PHE A 183 -13.02 6.54 3.92
N GLY A 184 -13.19 5.74 2.86
CA GLY A 184 -12.93 6.16 1.48
C GLY A 184 -13.78 7.35 1.04
N SER A 185 -15.04 7.39 1.48
CA SER A 185 -15.94 8.52 1.22
C SER A 185 -15.45 9.82 1.87
N ASP A 186 -14.92 9.74 3.09
CA ASP A 186 -14.39 10.91 3.79
C ASP A 186 -13.06 11.40 3.20
N VAL A 187 -12.17 10.48 2.83
CA VAL A 187 -10.94 10.80 2.10
C VAL A 187 -11.30 11.54 0.81
N LYS A 188 -12.27 11.04 0.04
CA LYS A 188 -12.71 11.69 -1.20
C LYS A 188 -13.24 13.10 -0.97
N LYS A 189 -14.01 13.32 0.09
CA LYS A 189 -14.51 14.66 0.46
C LYS A 189 -13.37 15.61 0.85
N ALA A 190 -12.36 15.10 1.56
CA ALA A 190 -11.19 15.90 1.97
C ALA A 190 -10.20 16.15 0.82
N PHE A 191 -10.23 15.33 -0.23
CA PHE A 191 -9.28 15.39 -1.35
C PHE A 191 -9.53 16.60 -2.26
N SER A 192 -8.64 17.58 -2.18
CA SER A 192 -8.87 18.93 -2.70
C SER A 192 -7.77 19.44 -3.64
N LEU A 193 -7.14 18.55 -4.40
CA LEU A 193 -6.17 18.96 -5.43
C LEU A 193 -6.87 19.69 -6.60
N SER A 194 -6.12 20.51 -7.35
CA SER A 194 -6.61 21.14 -8.58
C SER A 194 -6.95 20.09 -9.64
N ALA A 195 -7.76 20.45 -10.64
CA ALA A 195 -8.19 19.51 -11.67
C ALA A 195 -7.01 18.83 -12.39
N ALA A 196 -5.96 19.59 -12.71
CA ALA A 196 -4.71 19.07 -13.27
C ALA A 196 -4.03 18.07 -12.31
N HIS A 197 -3.69 18.50 -11.09
CA HIS A 197 -3.04 17.65 -10.09
C HIS A 197 -3.83 16.40 -9.72
N LYS A 198 -5.17 16.42 -9.78
CA LYS A 198 -6.03 15.26 -9.49
C LYS A 198 -5.85 14.11 -10.48
N LYS A 199 -5.49 14.38 -11.74
CA LYS A 199 -5.29 13.34 -12.77
C LYS A 199 -4.15 12.40 -12.41
N VAL A 200 -3.12 12.93 -11.78
CA VAL A 200 -1.89 12.24 -11.35
C VAL A 200 -1.69 12.36 -9.84
N GLY A 201 -2.81 12.42 -9.10
CA GLY A 201 -2.87 12.80 -7.70
C GLY A 201 -3.22 11.64 -6.76
N ILE A 202 -2.51 11.54 -5.64
CA ILE A 202 -2.70 10.48 -4.64
C ILE A 202 -3.07 11.10 -3.27
N ALA A 203 -4.04 10.52 -2.57
CA ALA A 203 -4.26 10.78 -1.16
C ALA A 203 -3.33 9.88 -0.33
N ALA A 204 -2.43 10.47 0.45
CA ALA A 204 -1.56 9.76 1.39
C ALA A 204 -2.07 9.93 2.82
N VAL A 205 -2.70 8.89 3.36
CA VAL A 205 -3.49 8.98 4.60
C VAL A 205 -2.85 8.21 5.74
N PHE A 206 -2.67 8.88 6.87
CA PHE A 206 -2.29 8.23 8.13
C PHE A 206 -3.55 7.79 8.89
N SER A 207 -3.70 6.48 9.09
CA SER A 207 -4.73 5.90 9.97
C SER A 207 -4.15 5.58 11.34
N GLU A 208 -4.98 5.28 12.33
CA GLU A 208 -4.46 4.81 13.63
C GLU A 208 -4.16 3.32 13.61
N TYR A 209 -5.18 2.47 13.51
CA TYR A 209 -5.05 1.02 13.32
C TYR A 209 -5.72 0.58 12.03
N ILE A 210 -5.21 -0.51 11.46
CA ILE A 210 -5.90 -1.29 10.43
C ILE A 210 -5.86 -2.76 10.88
N ALA A 211 -7.03 -3.29 11.24
CA ALA A 211 -7.15 -4.61 11.85
C ALA A 211 -8.42 -5.33 11.40
N THR A 212 -8.43 -6.64 11.58
CA THR A 212 -9.59 -7.49 11.28
C THR A 212 -10.08 -8.13 12.57
N MET A 213 -11.38 -8.04 12.82
CA MET A 213 -12.04 -8.74 13.91
C MET A 213 -12.25 -10.20 13.50
N GLY A 214 -11.86 -11.12 14.37
CA GLY A 214 -12.17 -12.54 14.26
C GLY A 214 -12.91 -13.04 15.49
N SER A 215 -13.30 -14.31 15.46
CA SER A 215 -13.93 -15.00 16.59
C SER A 215 -13.03 -16.13 17.07
N LEU A 216 -12.90 -16.27 18.39
CA LEU A 216 -12.22 -17.37 19.05
C LEU A 216 -13.22 -18.15 19.91
N GLU A 217 -13.27 -19.46 19.70
CA GLU A 217 -13.92 -20.37 20.65
C GLU A 217 -12.86 -20.95 21.60
N PHE A 218 -12.95 -20.57 22.86
CA PHE A 218 -12.16 -21.15 23.94
C PHE A 218 -12.94 -22.31 24.56
N ARG A 219 -12.30 -23.49 24.62
CA ARG A 219 -12.84 -24.67 25.28
C ARG A 219 -11.75 -25.26 26.17
N LYS A 220 -12.05 -25.41 27.46
CA LYS A 220 -11.19 -26.10 28.41
C LYS A 220 -11.97 -27.07 29.25
N SER A 221 -11.34 -28.20 29.54
CA SER A 221 -11.96 -29.21 30.36
C SER A 221 -10.93 -30.03 31.12
N TYR A 222 -11.19 -30.23 32.42
CA TYR A 222 -10.31 -30.95 33.32
C TYR A 222 -11.10 -31.53 34.49
N ALA A 223 -10.52 -32.50 35.19
CA ALA A 223 -11.16 -33.14 36.35
C ALA A 223 -11.50 -32.11 37.44
N ALA A 224 -12.63 -32.26 38.10
CA ALA A 224 -13.02 -31.41 39.22
C ALA A 224 -11.96 -31.47 40.33
N GLY A 225 -11.53 -30.31 40.84
CA GLY A 225 -10.38 -30.18 41.75
C GLY A 225 -9.01 -30.16 41.08
N GLY A 226 -8.92 -30.39 39.77
CA GLY A 226 -7.71 -30.15 38.97
C GLY A 226 -7.51 -28.68 38.62
N ALA A 227 -6.45 -28.39 37.86
CA ALA A 227 -6.12 -27.06 37.38
C ALA A 227 -5.76 -27.07 35.89
N ASP A 228 -6.03 -25.96 35.19
CA ASP A 228 -5.54 -25.68 33.83
C ASP A 228 -4.88 -24.30 33.85
N PRO A 229 -3.69 -24.12 33.24
CA PRO A 229 -2.98 -22.85 33.26
C PRO A 229 -3.74 -21.70 32.57
N LYS A 230 -4.78 -21.99 31.78
CA LYS A 230 -5.63 -21.00 31.12
C LYS A 230 -6.92 -20.70 31.88
N VAL A 231 -7.15 -21.34 33.03
CA VAL A 231 -8.32 -21.12 33.88
C VAL A 231 -7.87 -20.96 35.33
N VAL A 232 -7.94 -19.73 35.84
CA VAL A 232 -7.58 -19.42 37.23
C VAL A 232 -8.86 -19.18 38.02
N ILE A 233 -9.17 -20.07 38.96
CA ILE A 233 -10.34 -19.95 39.85
C ILE A 233 -9.85 -19.35 41.18
N SER A 234 -10.34 -18.16 41.53
CA SER A 234 -10.14 -17.53 42.83
C SER A 234 -11.42 -17.65 43.68
N ALA A 235 -11.38 -17.19 44.93
CA ALA A 235 -12.57 -17.20 45.80
C ALA A 235 -13.75 -16.40 45.22
N THR A 236 -13.49 -15.33 44.46
CA THR A 236 -14.50 -14.39 43.96
C THR A 236 -14.72 -14.47 42.45
N ASP A 237 -13.74 -14.98 41.70
CA ASP A 237 -13.71 -14.85 40.25
C ASP A 237 -13.19 -16.10 39.55
N VAL A 238 -13.48 -16.20 38.26
CA VAL A 238 -12.78 -17.08 37.31
C VAL A 238 -12.10 -16.21 36.28
N THR A 239 -10.81 -16.43 36.03
CA THR A 239 -10.06 -15.78 34.94
C THR A 239 -9.82 -16.78 33.83
N LEU A 240 -10.20 -16.40 32.60
CA LEU A 240 -9.88 -17.16 31.38
C LEU A 240 -8.76 -16.45 30.62
N ILE A 241 -7.76 -17.21 30.21
CA ILE A 241 -6.56 -16.70 29.51
C ILE A 241 -6.54 -17.26 28.08
N PHE A 242 -6.54 -16.36 27.10
CA PHE A 242 -6.57 -16.69 25.68
C PHE A 242 -5.16 -16.62 25.07
N ASP A 243 -4.95 -17.38 24.00
CA ASP A 243 -3.70 -17.33 23.21
C ASP A 243 -3.66 -16.14 22.24
N GLN A 244 -4.76 -15.41 22.10
CA GLN A 244 -4.90 -14.29 21.21
C GLN A 244 -5.43 -13.06 21.94
N PHE A 245 -5.10 -11.89 21.41
CA PHE A 245 -5.58 -10.62 21.95
C PHE A 245 -7.05 -10.39 21.61
N LEU A 246 -7.79 -9.93 22.60
CA LEU A 246 -9.20 -9.56 22.49
C LEU A 246 -9.36 -8.31 21.62
N TRP A 247 -10.52 -8.16 20.97
CA TRP A 247 -10.91 -6.94 20.28
C TRP A 247 -11.26 -5.82 21.28
N PHE A 248 -10.28 -5.39 22.06
CA PHE A 248 -10.46 -4.37 23.10
C PHE A 248 -9.43 -3.26 22.95
N GLY A 249 -9.85 -2.01 23.12
CA GLY A 249 -9.02 -0.82 22.92
C GLY A 249 -8.79 -0.48 21.44
N LEU A 250 -9.57 -1.07 20.54
CA LEU A 250 -9.48 -0.85 19.09
C LEU A 250 -10.57 0.08 18.55
N ASP A 251 -11.71 0.19 19.25
CA ASP A 251 -12.77 1.13 18.94
C ASP A 251 -13.58 1.39 20.22
N ASP A 252 -13.77 2.65 20.59
CA ASP A 252 -14.41 3.00 21.86
C ASP A 252 -15.91 2.66 21.87
N ALA A 253 -16.57 2.68 20.70
CA ALA A 253 -17.96 2.28 20.60
C ALA A 253 -18.09 0.76 20.70
N ASP A 254 -17.16 0.00 20.11
CA ASP A 254 -17.11 -1.45 20.26
C ASP A 254 -16.82 -1.88 21.70
N ASP A 255 -15.89 -1.20 22.37
CA ASP A 255 -15.54 -1.46 23.77
C ASP A 255 -16.73 -1.18 24.70
N LYS A 256 -17.42 -0.05 24.50
CA LYS A 256 -18.64 0.32 25.25
C LYS A 256 -19.76 -0.69 25.03
N ALA A 257 -19.90 -1.20 23.80
CA ALA A 257 -20.88 -2.23 23.46
C ALA A 257 -20.43 -3.66 23.83
N LYS A 258 -19.27 -3.82 24.49
CA LYS A 258 -18.64 -5.10 24.83
C LYS A 258 -18.52 -6.06 23.63
N LYS A 259 -18.26 -5.56 22.41
CA LYS A 259 -18.17 -6.42 21.22
C LYS A 259 -17.03 -7.45 21.28
N TRP A 260 -16.05 -7.30 22.17
CA TRP A 260 -15.04 -8.35 22.43
C TRP A 260 -15.61 -9.61 23.08
N PHE A 261 -16.80 -9.56 23.68
CA PHE A 261 -17.46 -10.69 24.34
C PHE A 261 -18.70 -11.12 23.56
N ASN A 262 -18.88 -12.43 23.36
CA ASN A 262 -20.11 -12.97 22.76
C ASN A 262 -20.88 -13.85 23.74
N ASN A 263 -20.23 -14.84 24.36
CA ASN A 263 -20.85 -15.69 25.37
C ASN A 263 -19.81 -16.40 26.26
N CYS A 264 -20.26 -16.89 27.41
CA CYS A 264 -19.48 -17.80 28.25
C CYS A 264 -20.39 -18.76 29.02
N MET A 265 -19.92 -19.98 29.20
CA MET A 265 -20.60 -21.04 29.95
C MET A 265 -19.57 -21.80 30.80
N ILE A 266 -19.97 -22.12 32.03
CA ILE A 266 -19.26 -23.05 32.90
C ILE A 266 -20.14 -24.27 33.09
N GLY A 267 -19.56 -25.47 33.00
CA GLY A 267 -20.28 -26.71 33.17
C GLY A 267 -19.53 -27.74 33.99
N LEU A 268 -20.28 -28.74 34.45
CA LEU A 268 -19.77 -29.94 35.11
C LEU A 268 -20.42 -31.14 34.43
N GLN A 269 -19.60 -32.00 33.85
CA GLN A 269 -20.04 -33.27 33.27
C GLN A 269 -19.89 -34.40 34.29
N ASP A 270 -20.95 -35.17 34.48
CA ASP A 270 -20.90 -36.38 35.30
C ASP A 270 -20.12 -37.50 34.57
N PRO A 271 -19.15 -38.14 35.24
CA PRO A 271 -18.24 -39.05 34.56
C PRO A 271 -18.91 -40.37 34.14
N LYS A 272 -20.02 -40.75 34.80
CA LYS A 272 -20.75 -42.00 34.57
C LYS A 272 -21.87 -41.84 33.56
N THR A 273 -22.73 -40.83 33.78
CA THR A 273 -23.94 -40.61 32.97
C THR A 273 -23.68 -39.75 31.74
N LYS A 274 -22.53 -39.06 31.69
CA LYS A 274 -22.17 -38.06 30.66
C LYS A 274 -23.12 -36.85 30.59
N SER A 275 -24.08 -36.76 31.50
CA SER A 275 -24.95 -35.61 31.65
C SER A 275 -24.16 -34.37 32.05
N THR A 276 -24.58 -33.20 31.58
CA THR A 276 -23.90 -31.93 31.84
C THR A 276 -24.84 -30.98 32.58
N GLN A 277 -24.40 -30.49 33.73
CA GLN A 277 -24.98 -29.30 34.35
C GLN A 277 -24.20 -28.08 33.87
N SER A 278 -24.88 -27.03 33.44
CA SER A 278 -24.24 -25.82 32.94
C SER A 278 -24.87 -24.55 33.49
N HIS A 279 -24.06 -23.50 33.49
CA HIS A 279 -24.46 -22.14 33.82
C HIS A 279 -23.91 -21.20 32.75
N THR A 280 -24.80 -20.53 32.04
CA THR A 280 -24.46 -19.41 31.17
C THR A 280 -24.14 -18.19 32.02
N VAL A 281 -22.96 -17.64 31.82
CA VAL A 281 -22.47 -16.45 32.52
C VAL A 281 -23.16 -15.22 31.93
N ALA A 282 -23.66 -14.33 32.78
CA ALA A 282 -24.26 -13.08 32.33
C ALA A 282 -23.18 -12.09 31.86
N ASP A 283 -23.43 -11.36 30.77
CA ASP A 283 -22.50 -10.36 30.21
C ASP A 283 -22.06 -9.30 31.23
N ALA A 284 -22.93 -8.96 32.19
CA ALA A 284 -22.64 -8.01 33.26
C ALA A 284 -21.54 -8.52 34.23
N ASP A 285 -21.40 -9.84 34.37
CA ASP A 285 -20.42 -10.48 35.25
C ASP A 285 -19.05 -10.66 34.57
N VAL A 286 -18.92 -10.26 33.29
CA VAL A 286 -17.68 -10.38 32.52
C VAL A 286 -17.02 -9.04 32.29
N SER A 287 -15.72 -8.96 32.58
CA SER A 287 -14.88 -7.78 32.32
C SER A 287 -13.52 -8.18 31.75
N ILE A 288 -12.86 -7.25 31.07
CA ILE A 288 -11.43 -7.38 30.74
C ILE A 288 -10.63 -7.40 32.05
N THR A 289 -9.54 -8.17 32.09
CA THR A 289 -8.61 -8.23 33.22
C THR A 289 -7.18 -8.46 32.73
N GLY A 290 -6.23 -8.53 33.66
CA GLY A 290 -4.82 -8.74 33.38
C GLY A 290 -4.10 -7.45 33.00
N THR A 291 -2.83 -7.57 32.69
CA THR A 291 -2.01 -6.44 32.25
C THR A 291 -2.08 -6.30 30.72
N LYS A 292 -1.97 -5.06 30.25
CA LYS A 292 -1.73 -4.81 28.83
C LYS A 292 -0.36 -5.40 28.45
N LEU A 293 -0.31 -6.22 27.40
CA LEU A 293 0.94 -6.80 26.89
C LEU A 293 1.62 -5.91 25.82
N ARG A 294 0.97 -4.80 25.46
CA ARG A 294 1.42 -3.82 24.47
C ARG A 294 1.24 -2.40 25.01
N THR A 295 1.86 -1.42 24.35
CA THR A 295 1.88 -0.03 24.80
C THR A 295 0.48 0.53 25.03
N PHE A 296 -0.42 0.28 24.08
CA PHE A 296 -1.78 0.83 24.04
C PHE A 296 -2.88 -0.21 24.29
N GLY A 297 -2.55 -1.47 24.60
CA GLY A 297 -3.56 -2.53 24.78
C GLY A 297 -2.99 -3.94 24.68
N GLY A 298 -3.66 -4.83 23.94
CA GLY A 298 -3.28 -6.23 23.85
C GLY A 298 -3.64 -7.01 25.10
N PHE A 299 -4.90 -6.90 25.54
CA PHE A 299 -5.45 -7.74 26.59
C PHE A 299 -5.83 -9.10 26.04
N HIS A 300 -5.59 -10.15 26.81
CA HIS A 300 -5.86 -11.54 26.43
C HIS A 300 -6.53 -12.33 27.55
N GLN A 301 -7.14 -11.63 28.51
CA GLN A 301 -7.76 -12.24 29.68
C GLN A 301 -9.10 -11.58 29.96
N ILE A 302 -10.06 -12.40 30.39
CA ILE A 302 -11.32 -11.94 30.96
C ILE A 302 -11.48 -12.46 32.37
N LYS A 303 -12.11 -11.65 33.21
CA LYS A 303 -12.56 -12.02 34.54
C LYS A 303 -14.06 -12.24 34.51
N ILE A 304 -14.50 -13.29 35.20
CA ILE A 304 -15.89 -13.65 35.39
C ILE A 304 -16.18 -13.64 36.87
N LYS A 305 -17.11 -12.79 37.31
CA LYS A 305 -17.57 -12.75 38.70
C LYS A 305 -18.33 -14.03 39.03
N ARG A 306 -17.99 -14.66 40.16
CA ARG A 306 -18.69 -15.87 40.63
C ARG A 306 -20.06 -15.54 41.21
N ASN A 307 -20.99 -16.47 41.04
CA ASN A 307 -22.29 -16.46 41.70
C ASN A 307 -22.59 -17.86 42.29
N ALA A 308 -23.65 -17.95 43.09
CA ALA A 308 -24.00 -19.18 43.79
C ALA A 308 -24.24 -20.39 42.88
N LYS A 309 -24.68 -20.19 41.63
CA LYS A 309 -24.84 -21.29 40.66
C LYS A 309 -23.49 -21.78 40.16
N MET A 310 -22.56 -20.88 39.85
CA MET A 310 -21.19 -21.22 39.49
C MET A 310 -20.47 -21.92 40.63
N ASP A 311 -20.64 -21.43 41.87
CA ASP A 311 -19.99 -22.01 43.05
C ASP A 311 -20.36 -23.49 43.24
N LYS A 312 -21.61 -23.86 43.00
CA LYS A 312 -22.06 -25.26 43.03
C LYS A 312 -21.30 -26.13 42.03
N LEU A 313 -21.05 -25.63 40.82
CA LEU A 313 -20.31 -26.34 39.79
C LEU A 313 -18.81 -26.41 40.14
N LEU A 314 -18.21 -25.26 40.46
CA LEU A 314 -16.77 -25.11 40.68
C LEU A 314 -16.27 -25.85 41.94
N ASN A 315 -17.12 -26.00 42.97
CA ASN A 315 -16.78 -26.68 44.21
C ASN A 315 -17.03 -28.20 44.17
N ALA A 316 -17.50 -28.74 43.05
CA ALA A 316 -17.72 -30.17 42.89
C ALA A 316 -16.43 -30.97 43.11
N LYS A 317 -16.55 -32.13 43.77
CA LYS A 317 -15.40 -33.01 44.08
C LYS A 317 -15.19 -34.12 43.05
N LYS A 318 -16.13 -34.30 42.13
CA LYS A 318 -16.12 -35.35 41.10
C LYS A 318 -16.72 -34.80 39.80
N GLY A 319 -16.34 -35.43 38.69
CA GLY A 319 -16.76 -35.04 37.35
C GLY A 319 -15.72 -34.20 36.62
N GLN A 320 -16.12 -33.67 35.49
CA GLN A 320 -15.25 -32.94 34.57
C GLN A 320 -15.76 -31.51 34.43
N LEU A 321 -14.99 -30.55 34.93
CA LEU A 321 -15.27 -29.13 34.76
C LEU A 321 -15.05 -28.74 33.30
N MET A 322 -15.91 -27.87 32.79
CA MET A 322 -15.89 -27.38 31.43
C MET A 322 -16.03 -25.87 31.41
N PHE A 323 -15.18 -25.21 30.65
CA PHE A 323 -15.24 -23.78 30.39
C PHE A 323 -15.36 -23.58 28.89
N TYR A 324 -16.38 -22.82 28.50
CA TYR A 324 -16.58 -22.37 27.13
C TYR A 324 -16.67 -20.85 27.13
N ALA A 325 -15.97 -20.21 26.21
CA ALA A 325 -16.17 -18.80 25.93
C ALA A 325 -16.02 -18.55 24.43
N LYS A 326 -16.92 -17.74 23.87
CA LYS A 326 -16.78 -17.17 22.54
C LYS A 326 -16.48 -15.70 22.68
N VAL A 327 -15.33 -15.27 22.17
CA VAL A 327 -14.84 -13.90 22.24
C VAL A 327 -14.44 -13.41 20.86
N ASN A 328 -14.55 -12.11 20.62
CA ASN A 328 -13.98 -11.49 19.44
C ASN A 328 -12.54 -11.05 19.73
N ILE A 329 -11.68 -11.29 18.75
CA ILE A 329 -10.23 -11.16 18.83
C ILE A 329 -9.73 -10.28 17.69
N ALA A 330 -8.54 -9.68 17.86
CA ALA A 330 -7.82 -9.06 16.75
C ALA A 330 -7.10 -10.15 15.94
N SER A 331 -7.80 -10.74 14.98
CA SER A 331 -7.32 -11.90 14.21
C SER A 331 -6.35 -11.55 13.09
N GLY A 332 -6.24 -10.26 12.74
CA GLY A 332 -5.37 -9.80 11.68
C GLY A 332 -5.02 -8.31 11.80
N TRP A 333 -3.88 -7.95 11.26
CA TRP A 333 -3.34 -6.59 11.23
C TRP A 333 -2.73 -6.34 9.86
N THR A 334 -2.88 -5.12 9.35
CA THR A 334 -2.05 -4.64 8.25
C THR A 334 -1.43 -3.30 8.60
N ASN A 335 -0.27 -3.04 8.02
CA ASN A 335 0.42 -1.77 8.18
C ASN A 335 -0.17 -0.70 7.25
N GLY A 336 -0.69 -1.11 6.10
CA GLY A 336 -1.16 -0.21 5.07
C GLY A 336 -2.07 -0.91 4.08
N PHE A 337 -2.66 -0.11 3.21
CA PHE A 337 -3.31 -0.60 2.01
C PHE A 337 -3.39 0.50 0.96
N SER A 338 -3.55 0.05 -0.27
CA SER A 338 -3.77 0.87 -1.43
C SER A 338 -5.16 0.53 -1.98
N TRP A 339 -6.10 1.49 -1.93
CA TRP A 339 -7.42 1.34 -2.54
C TRP A 339 -7.88 2.57 -3.36
N ASN A 340 -8.75 2.41 -4.35
CA ASN A 340 -9.41 3.52 -5.07
C ASN A 340 -10.92 3.50 -4.74
N PRO A 341 -11.41 4.33 -3.80
CA PRO A 341 -12.83 4.44 -3.45
C PRO A 341 -13.72 5.07 -4.55
N GLY A 342 -13.21 5.26 -5.76
CA GLY A 342 -13.90 5.93 -6.86
C GLY A 342 -13.55 7.41 -6.92
N GLY A 343 -12.66 7.76 -7.86
CA GLY A 343 -12.29 9.15 -8.18
C GLY A 343 -11.16 9.73 -7.34
N VAL A 344 -10.54 8.93 -6.47
CA VAL A 344 -9.31 9.28 -5.74
C VAL A 344 -8.46 8.03 -5.57
N ASP A 345 -7.20 8.10 -5.96
CA ASP A 345 -6.22 7.09 -5.62
C ASP A 345 -5.72 7.28 -4.20
N LEU A 346 -5.89 6.27 -3.35
CA LEU A 346 -5.57 6.34 -1.93
C LEU A 346 -4.50 5.31 -1.55
N ILE A 347 -3.52 5.77 -0.78
CA ILE A 347 -2.57 4.94 -0.03
C ILE A 347 -2.69 5.29 1.45
N THR A 348 -2.72 4.26 2.30
CA THR A 348 -2.88 4.43 3.75
C THR A 348 -1.74 3.74 4.48
N CYS A 349 -1.23 4.37 5.54
CA CYS A 349 -0.31 3.76 6.50
C CYS A 349 -0.85 3.95 7.91
N ALA A 350 -0.94 2.86 8.67
CA ALA A 350 -1.27 2.90 10.08
C ALA A 350 -0.13 3.55 10.88
N ARG A 351 -0.48 4.33 11.90
CA ARG A 351 0.47 4.87 12.87
C ARG A 351 0.77 3.86 13.98
N ARG A 352 -0.08 2.86 14.15
CA ARG A 352 0.02 1.84 15.19
C ARG A 352 -0.36 0.47 14.64
N VAL A 353 0.32 -0.56 15.14
CA VAL A 353 0.09 -1.96 14.76
C VAL A 353 0.29 -2.83 16.00
N VAL A 354 -0.62 -3.78 16.24
CA VAL A 354 -0.61 -4.64 17.43
C VAL A 354 -0.48 -3.81 18.72
N TRP A 355 -1.27 -2.73 18.82
CA TRP A 355 -1.28 -1.80 19.96
C TRP A 355 0.07 -1.16 20.32
N ASP A 356 1.04 -1.13 19.41
CA ASP A 356 2.29 -0.40 19.56
C ASP A 356 2.41 0.67 18.47
N ASN A 357 3.22 1.71 18.70
CA ASN A 357 3.55 2.67 17.64
C ASN A 357 4.29 1.93 16.51
N MET A 358 3.94 2.24 15.27
CA MET A 358 4.65 1.68 14.13
C MET A 358 6.09 2.22 14.09
N PRO A 359 7.12 1.35 14.03
CA PRO A 359 8.50 1.79 13.85
C PRO A 359 8.68 2.57 12.54
N ALA A 360 9.56 3.59 12.54
CA ALA A 360 9.76 4.47 11.38
C ALA A 360 10.23 3.73 10.12
N ASN A 361 11.10 2.72 10.27
CA ASN A 361 11.55 1.86 9.15
C ASN A 361 10.40 1.03 8.57
N THR A 362 9.48 0.57 9.41
CA THR A 362 8.29 -0.17 8.99
C THR A 362 7.32 0.76 8.26
N SER A 363 7.13 1.99 8.73
CA SER A 363 6.31 2.98 8.02
C SER A 363 6.90 3.37 6.66
N GLU A 364 8.22 3.59 6.58
CA GLU A 364 8.92 3.83 5.31
C GLU A 364 8.69 2.70 4.31
N TYR A 365 8.91 1.46 4.76
CA TYR A 365 8.65 0.26 3.99
C TYR A 365 7.20 0.21 3.47
N THR A 366 6.24 0.43 4.37
CA THR A 366 4.81 0.41 4.02
C THR A 366 4.48 1.48 2.99
N TRP A 367 5.00 2.72 3.12
CA TRP A 367 4.80 3.74 2.10
C TRP A 367 5.35 3.34 0.73
N ASN A 368 6.57 2.78 0.68
CA ASN A 368 7.16 2.31 -0.57
C ASN A 368 6.34 1.16 -1.19
N HIS A 369 5.79 0.27 -0.36
CA HIS A 369 4.90 -0.80 -0.78
C HIS A 369 3.58 -0.25 -1.37
N GLU A 370 2.88 0.61 -0.63
CA GLU A 370 1.58 1.14 -1.04
C GLU A 370 1.66 2.06 -2.26
N VAL A 371 2.73 2.86 -2.35
CA VAL A 371 2.98 3.68 -3.55
C VAL A 371 3.39 2.82 -4.74
N GLY A 372 4.08 1.70 -4.52
CA GLY A 372 4.34 0.69 -5.54
C GLY A 372 3.04 0.14 -6.14
N HIS A 373 2.07 -0.20 -5.29
CA HIS A 373 0.73 -0.57 -5.77
C HIS A 373 0.10 0.51 -6.67
N ARG A 374 0.33 1.80 -6.36
CA ARG A 374 -0.17 2.91 -7.19
C ARG A 374 0.55 3.09 -8.50
N PHE A 375 1.86 2.89 -8.53
CA PHE A 375 2.60 2.96 -9.79
C PHE A 375 2.16 1.87 -10.78
N GLY A 376 1.49 0.81 -10.30
CA GLY A 376 1.19 -0.36 -11.10
C GLY A 376 2.37 -1.34 -11.14
N MET A 377 3.15 -1.41 -10.05
CA MET A 377 4.36 -2.24 -9.97
C MET A 377 4.13 -3.73 -10.22
N VAL A 378 2.89 -4.19 -10.00
CA VAL A 378 2.46 -5.50 -10.44
C VAL A 378 2.08 -5.39 -11.92
N ALA A 379 3.08 -5.30 -12.81
CA ALA A 379 2.82 -5.09 -14.22
C ALA A 379 2.19 -6.32 -14.89
N TYR A 380 0.91 -6.21 -15.26
CA TYR A 380 0.10 -7.29 -15.81
C TYR A 380 0.24 -7.46 -17.33
N GLY A 381 1.13 -6.70 -18.00
CA GLY A 381 1.31 -6.74 -19.44
C GLY A 381 0.00 -6.47 -20.19
N ASN A 382 -0.47 -7.46 -20.97
CA ASN A 382 -1.74 -7.41 -21.71
C ASN A 382 -2.97 -7.84 -20.89
N LYS A 383 -2.80 -8.31 -19.65
CA LYS A 383 -3.92 -8.63 -18.77
C LYS A 383 -4.36 -7.38 -18.03
N THR A 384 -5.67 -7.24 -17.82
CA THR A 384 -6.23 -6.17 -16.98
C THR A 384 -5.70 -6.34 -15.56
N SER A 385 -5.09 -5.31 -14.98
CA SER A 385 -4.70 -5.34 -13.57
C SER A 385 -5.92 -5.39 -12.66
N ILE A 386 -5.72 -5.73 -11.38
CA ILE A 386 -6.76 -5.62 -10.33
C ILE A 386 -7.26 -4.15 -10.20
N SER A 387 -6.43 -3.17 -10.53
CA SER A 387 -6.79 -1.75 -10.58
C SER A 387 -7.47 -1.31 -11.89
N GLY A 388 -7.74 -2.23 -12.83
CA GLY A 388 -8.35 -1.93 -14.12
C GLY A 388 -7.39 -1.30 -15.15
N ALA A 389 -6.11 -1.11 -14.79
CA ALA A 389 -5.09 -0.60 -15.70
C ALA A 389 -4.87 -1.59 -16.84
N LYS A 390 -5.05 -1.09 -18.06
CA LYS A 390 -4.77 -1.80 -19.31
C LYS A 390 -3.49 -1.21 -19.89
N LYS A 391 -2.66 -2.05 -20.54
CA LYS A 391 -1.43 -1.63 -21.27
C LYS A 391 -0.20 -1.34 -20.40
N LEU A 392 0.08 -2.21 -19.43
CA LEU A 392 1.28 -2.13 -18.60
C LEU A 392 2.52 -2.72 -19.32
N PRO A 393 3.75 -2.43 -18.85
CA PRO A 393 4.94 -3.18 -19.25
C PRO A 393 4.80 -4.67 -18.93
N ASP A 394 5.66 -5.50 -19.51
CA ASP A 394 5.72 -6.91 -19.13
C ASP A 394 6.33 -7.07 -17.74
N GLY A 395 5.60 -7.76 -16.85
CA GLY A 395 6.14 -8.21 -15.56
C GLY A 395 7.17 -9.33 -15.72
N PRO A 396 8.03 -9.62 -14.72
CA PRO A 396 8.90 -10.79 -14.82
C PRO A 396 8.04 -12.06 -14.94
N PRO A 397 8.56 -13.14 -15.58
CA PRO A 397 7.82 -14.39 -15.74
C PRO A 397 7.33 -14.98 -14.41
N THR A 398 8.04 -14.70 -13.33
CA THR A 398 7.72 -15.19 -11.98
C THR A 398 6.73 -14.31 -11.22
N LEU A 399 6.38 -13.11 -11.71
CA LEU A 399 5.51 -12.14 -11.00
C LEU A 399 4.20 -12.81 -10.59
N TYR A 400 3.82 -12.64 -9.32
CA TYR A 400 2.61 -13.23 -8.76
C TYR A 400 1.33 -12.60 -9.36
N GLY A 401 0.22 -13.32 -9.28
CA GLY A 401 -1.10 -12.77 -9.56
C GLY A 401 -2.05 -13.76 -10.22
N GLU A 402 -3.22 -13.87 -9.60
CA GLU A 402 -4.41 -14.60 -10.02
C GLU A 402 -4.60 -14.51 -11.54
N ASN A 403 -4.78 -15.66 -12.19
CA ASN A 403 -4.91 -15.85 -13.65
C ASN A 403 -3.59 -15.97 -14.45
N ARG A 404 -2.43 -16.18 -13.84
CA ARG A 404 -1.22 -16.61 -14.58
C ARG A 404 -1.00 -18.13 -14.61
N GLY A 405 -1.82 -18.91 -13.89
CA GLY A 405 -1.70 -20.37 -13.83
C GLY A 405 -0.45 -20.86 -13.08
N VAL A 406 0.29 -19.94 -12.45
CA VAL A 406 1.45 -20.22 -11.62
C VAL A 406 1.04 -19.84 -10.20
N ASN A 407 0.81 -20.86 -9.36
CA ASN A 407 0.59 -20.82 -7.90
C ASN A 407 -0.04 -19.52 -7.34
N ASP A 408 -1.38 -19.46 -7.39
CA ASP A 408 -2.22 -18.36 -6.89
C ASP A 408 -2.12 -18.15 -5.35
N LYS A 409 -0.98 -17.68 -4.86
CA LYS A 409 -0.73 -17.32 -3.46
C LYS A 409 -0.89 -15.81 -3.19
N ASN A 410 -1.74 -15.12 -3.95
CA ASN A 410 -2.02 -13.68 -3.82
C ASN A 410 -0.72 -12.83 -3.77
N HIS A 411 -0.64 -11.84 -2.87
CA HIS A 411 0.49 -10.91 -2.67
C HIS A 411 1.84 -11.57 -2.30
N ALA A 412 1.89 -12.90 -2.25
CA ALA A 412 3.05 -13.67 -1.84
C ALA A 412 3.38 -14.81 -2.83
N GLY A 413 3.10 -14.62 -4.13
CA GLY A 413 3.50 -15.60 -5.16
C GLY A 413 5.01 -15.64 -5.43
N PRO A 414 5.45 -16.50 -6.38
CA PRO A 414 6.80 -17.04 -6.45
C PRO A 414 7.90 -16.01 -6.69
N HIS A 415 7.56 -14.88 -7.33
CA HIS A 415 8.51 -13.77 -7.45
C HIS A 415 8.83 -13.12 -6.11
N CYS A 416 7.79 -12.78 -5.35
CA CYS A 416 7.93 -12.04 -4.12
C CYS A 416 8.36 -12.96 -2.97
N GLU A 417 8.03 -14.26 -3.04
CA GLU A 417 8.50 -15.25 -2.06
C GLU A 417 10.00 -15.56 -2.16
N LYS A 418 10.76 -14.94 -3.08
CA LYS A 418 12.21 -15.13 -3.14
C LYS A 418 12.86 -14.78 -1.80
N GLY A 419 13.45 -15.76 -1.13
CA GLY A 419 14.04 -15.65 0.21
C GLY A 419 13.05 -15.88 1.36
N ALA A 420 11.77 -16.06 1.05
CA ALA A 420 10.68 -16.42 1.96
C ALA A 420 10.19 -17.86 1.72
N SER A 421 9.48 -18.44 2.68
CA SER A 421 8.85 -19.75 2.56
C SER A 421 7.57 -19.82 3.38
N TYR A 422 6.49 -20.30 2.75
CA TYR A 422 5.19 -20.48 3.40
C TYR A 422 5.02 -21.91 3.88
N ASN A 423 4.74 -22.08 5.17
CA ASN A 423 4.32 -23.35 5.72
C ASN A 423 2.78 -23.44 5.66
N ALA A 424 2.25 -24.30 4.79
CA ALA A 424 0.81 -24.47 4.61
C ALA A 424 0.10 -25.06 5.85
N GLY A 425 0.79 -25.89 6.63
CA GLY A 425 0.23 -26.52 7.84
C GLY A 425 0.03 -25.53 8.98
N THR A 426 0.97 -24.59 9.15
CA THR A 426 0.87 -23.54 10.19
C THR A 426 0.29 -22.22 9.65
N LYS A 427 0.19 -22.07 8.33
CA LYS A 427 -0.16 -20.83 7.63
C LYS A 427 0.78 -19.66 7.98
N ILE A 428 2.05 -19.96 8.24
CA ILE A 428 3.07 -18.98 8.66
C ILE A 428 4.13 -18.85 7.57
N TRP A 429 4.51 -17.60 7.30
CA TRP A 429 5.68 -17.27 6.48
C TRP A 429 6.96 -17.30 7.32
N SER A 430 8.07 -17.69 6.70
CA SER A 430 9.42 -17.69 7.28
C SER A 430 10.43 -17.20 6.24
N GLY A 431 11.63 -16.75 6.67
CA GLY A 431 12.68 -16.27 5.76
C GLY A 431 12.79 -14.73 5.68
N ALA A 432 13.53 -14.23 4.69
CA ALA A 432 13.73 -12.82 4.40
C ALA A 432 13.34 -12.53 2.94
N PRO A 433 12.22 -11.83 2.69
CA PRO A 433 11.77 -11.54 1.33
C PRO A 433 12.77 -10.67 0.57
N GLY A 434 12.87 -10.86 -0.74
CA GLY A 434 13.82 -10.13 -1.59
C GLY A 434 13.29 -8.87 -2.28
N CYS A 435 12.07 -8.42 -1.98
CA CYS A 435 11.45 -7.28 -2.67
C CYS A 435 10.51 -6.49 -1.75
N VAL A 436 10.50 -5.16 -1.88
CA VAL A 436 9.57 -4.27 -1.13
C VAL A 436 8.10 -4.60 -1.36
N MET A 437 7.75 -5.26 -2.47
CA MET A 437 6.38 -5.67 -2.79
C MET A 437 5.92 -6.97 -2.09
N PHE A 438 6.73 -7.61 -1.22
CA PHE A 438 6.32 -8.79 -0.46
C PHE A 438 5.61 -8.42 0.86
N GLY A 439 4.27 -8.43 0.86
CA GLY A 439 3.45 -8.09 2.03
C GLY A 439 3.69 -6.68 2.57
N ALA A 440 2.89 -6.17 3.50
CA ALA A 440 3.08 -4.81 4.04
C ALA A 440 4.07 -4.73 5.22
N ASN A 441 4.69 -5.85 5.63
CA ASN A 441 5.56 -5.95 6.80
C ASN A 441 6.75 -6.94 6.71
N GLY A 442 6.95 -7.63 5.59
CA GLY A 442 7.90 -8.74 5.53
C GLY A 442 7.44 -9.96 6.36
N ILE A 443 8.35 -10.59 7.10
CA ILE A 443 8.07 -11.84 7.85
C ILE A 443 8.52 -11.72 9.30
N GLY A 444 7.59 -11.50 10.23
CA GLY A 444 7.90 -11.34 11.65
C GLY A 444 8.84 -10.16 11.88
N ALA A 445 10.01 -10.41 12.47
CA ALA A 445 11.07 -9.40 12.66
C ALA A 445 11.99 -9.23 11.42
N LYS A 446 11.85 -10.07 10.39
CA LYS A 446 12.65 -10.00 9.18
C LYS A 446 11.92 -9.13 8.15
N HIS A 447 12.31 -7.87 8.11
CA HIS A 447 11.75 -6.90 7.17
C HIS A 447 12.10 -7.29 5.72
N ALA A 448 11.14 -7.11 4.82
CA ALA A 448 11.44 -7.03 3.40
C ALA A 448 12.31 -5.78 3.12
N PRO A 449 13.10 -5.75 2.04
CA PRO A 449 13.94 -4.61 1.73
C PRO A 449 13.08 -3.36 1.46
N ASN A 450 13.66 -2.19 1.70
CA ASN A 450 13.01 -0.90 1.39
C ASN A 450 13.00 -0.55 -0.10
N ASP A 451 13.49 -1.46 -0.95
CA ASP A 451 13.70 -1.22 -2.37
C ASP A 451 13.16 -2.37 -3.24
N TYR A 452 12.94 -2.07 -4.51
CA TYR A 452 12.52 -3.04 -5.52
C TYR A 452 13.67 -3.99 -5.88
N CYS A 453 13.35 -5.26 -6.11
CA CYS A 453 14.34 -6.24 -6.55
C CYS A 453 14.82 -5.96 -8.00
N SER A 454 15.96 -6.52 -8.40
CA SER A 454 16.57 -6.30 -9.73
C SER A 454 15.66 -6.61 -10.92
N ALA A 455 14.64 -7.45 -10.75
CA ALA A 455 13.66 -7.76 -11.78
C ALA A 455 12.47 -6.78 -11.80
N CYS A 456 12.13 -6.16 -10.68
CA CYS A 456 11.07 -5.16 -10.60
C CYS A 456 11.58 -3.74 -10.92
N GLN A 457 12.84 -3.42 -10.63
CA GLN A 457 13.41 -2.09 -10.89
C GLN A 457 13.21 -1.60 -12.35
N PRO A 458 13.47 -2.42 -13.40
CA PRO A 458 13.26 -1.98 -14.77
C PRO A 458 11.78 -1.70 -15.08
N ILE A 459 10.87 -2.43 -14.43
CA ILE A 459 9.43 -2.24 -14.64
C ILE A 459 8.98 -0.90 -14.12
N VAL A 460 9.36 -0.49 -12.90
CA VAL A 460 9.02 0.86 -12.43
C VAL A 460 9.60 1.94 -13.30
N LYS A 461 10.78 1.73 -13.86
CA LYS A 461 11.30 2.67 -14.85
C LYS A 461 10.42 2.74 -16.10
N LYS A 462 9.81 1.64 -16.55
CA LYS A 462 8.95 1.57 -17.75
C LYS A 462 7.51 2.06 -17.57
N LEU A 463 7.00 2.16 -16.34
CA LEU A 463 5.57 2.45 -16.12
C LEU A 463 5.16 3.81 -16.70
N ASP A 464 4.03 3.79 -17.39
CA ASP A 464 3.25 4.98 -17.75
C ASP A 464 2.40 5.38 -16.54
N LEU A 465 2.58 6.61 -16.07
CA LEU A 465 1.97 7.15 -14.85
C LEU A 465 1.05 8.35 -15.17
N SER A 466 0.49 8.38 -16.38
CA SER A 466 -0.40 9.44 -16.87
C SER A 466 -1.87 9.21 -16.52
#